data_AF-A0A7J6H1N0-F1
#
_entry.id   AF-A0A7J6H1N0-F1
#
_cell.length_a   1.000
_cell.length_b   1.000
_cell.length_c   1.000
_cell.angle_alpha   90.00
_cell.angle_beta   90.00
_cell.angle_gamma   90.00
#
_symmetry.space_group_name_H-M   'P 1'
#
loop_
_entity.id
_entity.type
_entity.pdbx_description
1 polymer ?
#
loop_
_entity_poly.entity_id
_entity_poly.type
_entity_poly.pdbx_seq_one_letter_code
_entity_poly.pdbx_strand_id
1 'polypeptide(L)'
;MGDSTSLFLLTKDIVCSFYEYLLKVWIQGNKTPAASQHGVLVSCSAGNSGLNPSTATNIAPWILADVILGDGRILIGVSLYAGEPLAADAKLSLIYAGDAGNRYCYSGSLIASKVAEKIVVCDRGGNARVKKGSAVKLAGGLALVLANTEDSGEELIADSHLIPATMVGQINGDKIKQYIKSSDDPAATILFRGTVIGSSLAAPKGKNQDF
;
A
#
# COMPACT_ATOMS: atom_id res chain seq x y z
N MET A 1 -42.64 2.56 24.60
CA MET A 1 -42.24 1.67 25.70
C MET A 1 -42.01 0.32 25.04
N GLY A 2 -40.82 -0.26 25.00
CA GLY A 2 -39.83 -0.36 26.10
C GLY A 2 -40.02 -1.74 26.75
N ASP A 3 -39.02 -2.60 26.89
CA ASP A 3 -37.56 -2.40 26.75
C ASP A 3 -36.82 -3.66 26.24
N SER A 4 -35.49 -3.57 26.24
CA SER A 4 -34.46 -4.43 25.67
C SER A 4 -34.40 -5.86 26.22
N THR A 5 -34.08 -6.82 25.33
CA THR A 5 -33.47 -8.10 25.71
C THR A 5 -32.01 -8.11 25.25
N SER A 6 -31.08 -7.90 26.18
CA SER A 6 -29.64 -7.85 25.89
C SER A 6 -29.07 -9.23 25.56
N LEU A 7 -28.43 -9.39 24.39
CA LEU A 7 -27.64 -10.58 24.08
C LEU A 7 -26.16 -10.33 24.37
N PHE A 8 -25.67 -10.89 25.48
CA PHE A 8 -24.25 -10.92 25.84
C PHE A 8 -23.48 -11.90 24.94
N LEU A 9 -22.61 -11.41 24.05
CA LEU A 9 -21.58 -12.22 23.40
C LEU A 9 -20.24 -11.47 23.33
N LEU A 10 -19.45 -11.61 24.40
CA LEU A 10 -18.04 -11.25 24.43
C LEU A 10 -17.18 -12.43 23.92
N THR A 11 -17.05 -12.54 22.60
CA THR A 11 -16.03 -13.41 21.98
C THR A 11 -15.24 -12.63 20.92
N LYS A 12 -13.92 -12.84 20.95
CA LYS A 12 -12.92 -12.22 20.08
C LYS A 12 -13.26 -12.44 18.60
N ASP A 13 -13.17 -11.37 17.79
CA ASP A 13 -12.50 -11.35 16.46
C ASP A 13 -12.85 -10.08 15.66
N ILE A 14 -12.30 -8.94 16.08
CA ILE A 14 -12.25 -7.69 15.28
C ILE A 14 -10.81 -7.48 14.83
N VAL A 15 -10.44 -8.05 13.68
CA VAL A 15 -9.06 -8.06 13.17
C VAL A 15 -8.97 -7.36 11.81
N CYS A 16 -8.95 -6.03 11.84
CA CYS A 16 -8.42 -5.19 10.76
C CYS A 16 -7.94 -3.83 11.31
N SER A 17 -6.90 -3.86 12.16
CA SER A 17 -6.19 -2.70 12.75
C SER A 17 -7.06 -1.49 13.13
N PHE A 18 -8.03 -1.69 14.03
CA PHE A 18 -9.07 -0.71 14.34
C PHE A 18 -8.63 0.55 15.11
N TYR A 19 -7.34 0.68 15.44
CA TYR A 19 -6.83 1.68 16.40
C TYR A 19 -6.58 3.08 15.81
N GLU A 20 -6.23 3.17 14.52
CA GLU A 20 -6.00 4.46 13.82
C GLU A 20 -7.28 5.06 13.22
N TYR A 21 -8.28 4.21 12.91
CA TYR A 21 -9.41 4.61 12.06
C TYR A 21 -10.41 5.55 12.76
N LEU A 22 -10.53 5.46 14.09
CA LEU A 22 -11.53 6.21 14.86
C LEU A 22 -11.14 7.67 15.12
N LEU A 23 -9.86 8.03 15.09
CA LEU A 23 -9.39 9.39 15.42
C LEU A 23 -9.68 10.44 14.34
N LYS A 24 -9.95 10.03 13.08
CA LYS A 24 -10.22 10.96 11.97
C LYS A 24 -11.68 11.34 11.80
N VAL A 25 -12.61 10.65 12.45
CA VAL A 25 -14.07 10.87 12.27
C VAL A 25 -14.54 12.24 12.81
N TRP A 26 -13.73 12.94 13.59
CA TRP A 26 -14.11 14.17 14.30
C TRP A 26 -13.49 15.47 13.77
N ILE A 27 -12.66 15.44 12.72
CA ILE A 27 -11.96 16.64 12.21
C ILE A 27 -12.16 16.79 10.70
N GLN A 28 -12.85 17.87 10.32
CA GLN A 28 -13.13 18.36 8.96
C GLN A 28 -14.12 17.50 8.14
N GLY A 29 -15.25 18.11 7.76
CA GLY A 29 -16.37 17.44 7.09
C GLY A 29 -16.31 17.43 5.56
N ASN A 30 -17.31 16.78 4.95
CA ASN A 30 -17.54 16.64 3.51
C ASN A 30 -16.53 15.77 2.73
N LYS A 31 -16.33 14.55 3.23
CA LYS A 31 -16.60 13.31 2.48
C LYS A 31 -17.03 12.22 3.48
N THR A 32 -17.51 11.10 2.98
CA THR A 32 -17.82 9.93 3.81
C THR A 32 -16.51 9.29 4.33
N PRO A 33 -16.50 8.38 5.31
CA PRO A 33 -14.86 8.32 6.89
C PRO A 33 -13.42 8.00 6.50
N ALA A 34 -13.33 6.92 5.75
CA ALA A 34 -14.58 6.58 5.12
C ALA A 34 -15.86 6.38 6.20
N ALA A 35 -15.97 4.99 5.95
CA ALA A 35 -14.98 3.88 6.06
C ALA A 35 -15.01 2.94 4.84
N SER A 36 -16.22 2.67 4.33
CA SER A 36 -16.49 2.28 2.93
C SER A 36 -17.75 3.00 2.40
N GLN A 37 -17.98 4.24 2.89
CA GLN A 37 -19.00 5.24 2.50
C GLN A 37 -20.28 5.48 3.37
N HIS A 38 -20.62 4.68 4.39
CA HIS A 38 -21.12 5.13 5.73
C HIS A 38 -21.64 4.01 6.65
N GLY A 39 -22.04 2.85 6.12
CA GLY A 39 -22.78 1.80 6.87
C GLY A 39 -21.98 0.65 7.49
N VAL A 40 -20.64 0.72 7.55
CA VAL A 40 -19.72 -0.23 8.21
C VAL A 40 -19.82 -1.72 7.79
N LEU A 41 -18.84 -2.19 7.01
CA LEU A 41 -18.44 -3.61 6.98
C LEU A 41 -16.95 -3.72 6.66
N VAL A 42 -16.14 -4.12 7.65
CA VAL A 42 -14.73 -4.54 7.47
C VAL A 42 -14.36 -5.58 8.53
N SER A 43 -14.09 -6.82 8.11
CA SER A 43 -13.27 -7.77 8.87
C SER A 43 -12.78 -8.84 7.90
N CYS A 44 -11.48 -8.86 7.59
CA CYS A 44 -10.89 -9.82 6.68
C CYS A 44 -9.46 -10.14 7.14
N SER A 45 -9.25 -11.40 7.52
CA SER A 45 -7.94 -12.05 7.59
C SER A 45 -7.87 -13.12 6.53
N ALA A 46 -6.71 -13.36 5.94
CA ALA A 46 -6.48 -14.50 5.05
C ALA A 46 -5.10 -15.18 5.24
N GLY A 47 -4.16 -14.52 5.93
CA GLY A 47 -2.76 -14.95 5.97
C GLY A 47 -2.26 -15.24 7.38
N ASN A 48 -1.90 -16.49 7.62
CA ASN A 48 -0.91 -16.92 8.60
C ASN A 48 -0.20 -18.19 8.05
N SER A 49 0.94 -17.99 7.40
CA SER A 49 1.98 -19.02 7.19
C SER A 49 1.55 -20.32 6.46
N GLY A 50 0.63 -20.26 5.51
CA GLY A 50 0.36 -21.41 4.65
C GLY A 50 1.56 -21.70 3.72
N LEU A 51 2.08 -22.92 3.78
CA LEU A 51 3.39 -23.35 3.25
C LEU A 51 3.52 -23.43 1.71
N ASN A 52 2.50 -23.01 0.96
CA ASN A 52 2.37 -23.19 -0.49
C ASN A 52 1.42 -22.10 -1.08
N PRO A 53 1.35 -21.90 -2.41
CA PRO A 53 0.88 -20.64 -3.00
C PRO A 53 -0.57 -20.22 -2.68
N SER A 54 -0.83 -18.91 -2.87
CA SER A 54 -2.13 -18.22 -2.73
C SER A 54 -2.62 -17.93 -1.29
N THR A 55 -1.71 -17.83 -0.33
CA THR A 55 -1.98 -17.63 1.11
C THR A 55 -2.10 -16.14 1.49
N ALA A 56 -3.05 -15.46 0.84
CA ALA A 56 -3.20 -14.02 0.75
C ALA A 56 -3.46 -13.24 2.06
N THR A 57 -3.44 -11.90 2.03
CA THR A 57 -3.66 -11.05 3.23
C THR A 57 -4.67 -9.90 3.10
N ASN A 58 -5.16 -9.53 1.90
CA ASN A 58 -6.51 -8.95 1.62
C ASN A 58 -6.61 -8.43 0.16
N ILE A 59 -7.20 -9.22 -0.75
CA ILE A 59 -7.08 -9.06 -2.22
C ILE A 59 -8.08 -8.05 -2.84
N ALA A 60 -8.39 -6.95 -2.16
CA ALA A 60 -9.45 -6.04 -2.60
C ALA A 60 -9.02 -5.17 -3.80
N PRO A 61 -9.86 -4.96 -4.84
CA PRO A 61 -9.48 -4.15 -6.02
C PRO A 61 -9.04 -2.72 -5.69
N TRP A 62 -9.58 -2.14 -4.61
CA TRP A 62 -9.25 -0.79 -4.17
C TRP A 62 -7.88 -0.64 -3.49
N ILE A 63 -7.18 -1.75 -3.21
CA ILE A 63 -5.80 -1.72 -2.69
C ILE A 63 -4.73 -1.82 -3.80
N LEU A 64 -5.13 -1.86 -5.07
CA LEU A 64 -4.21 -1.97 -6.21
C LEU A 64 -3.60 -0.61 -6.56
N ALA A 65 -2.28 -0.57 -6.74
CA ALA A 65 -1.54 0.61 -7.19
C ALA A 65 -0.41 0.23 -8.14
N ASP A 66 -0.34 0.87 -9.31
CA ASP A 66 0.66 0.60 -10.34
C ASP A 66 1.82 1.59 -10.27
N VAL A 67 3.06 1.10 -10.33
CA VAL A 67 4.22 1.94 -10.67
C VAL A 67 4.30 2.02 -12.19
N ILE A 68 4.19 3.23 -12.75
CA ILE A 68 4.32 3.47 -14.18
C ILE A 68 5.68 4.14 -14.41
N LEU A 69 6.59 3.43 -15.08
CA LEU A 69 7.96 3.90 -15.34
C LEU A 69 8.03 4.92 -16.49
N GLY A 70 9.14 5.63 -16.57
CA GLY A 70 9.41 6.64 -17.61
C GLY A 70 9.31 6.05 -19.02
N ASP A 71 9.76 4.81 -19.19
CA ASP A 71 9.68 4.01 -20.43
C ASP A 71 8.29 3.40 -20.73
N GLY A 72 7.29 3.63 -19.87
CA GLY A 72 5.93 3.15 -20.05
C GLY A 72 5.65 1.74 -19.51
N ARG A 73 6.64 1.04 -18.93
CA ARG A 73 6.39 -0.23 -18.24
C ARG A 73 5.51 0.00 -17.00
N ILE A 74 4.45 -0.80 -16.89
CA ILE A 74 3.51 -0.81 -15.76
C ILE A 74 3.86 -1.99 -14.86
N LEU A 75 4.10 -1.73 -13.57
CA LEU A 75 4.49 -2.73 -12.58
C LEU A 75 3.52 -2.70 -11.39
N ILE A 76 2.73 -3.77 -11.27
CA ILE A 76 1.66 -3.89 -10.28
C ILE A 76 2.25 -3.98 -8.86
N GLY A 77 1.61 -3.27 -7.93
CA GLY A 77 1.82 -3.31 -6.49
C GLY A 77 0.53 -3.05 -5.71
N VAL A 78 0.65 -2.80 -4.40
CA VAL A 78 -0.47 -2.55 -3.50
C VAL A 78 -0.25 -1.35 -2.56
N SER A 79 -1.34 -0.74 -2.10
CA SER A 79 -1.33 0.41 -1.20
C SER A 79 -2.61 0.57 -0.38
N LEU A 80 -2.49 1.10 0.85
CA LEU A 80 -3.60 1.74 1.59
C LEU A 80 -3.39 3.26 1.71
N TYR A 81 -2.71 3.88 0.75
CA TYR A 81 -2.62 5.33 0.66
C TYR A 81 -3.96 5.93 0.18
N ALA A 82 -4.49 6.87 0.96
CA ALA A 82 -5.78 7.53 0.71
C ALA A 82 -5.71 9.06 0.90
N GLY A 83 -4.52 9.65 0.71
CA GLY A 83 -4.35 11.09 0.60
C GLY A 83 -4.33 11.55 -0.87
N GLU A 84 -3.89 12.78 -1.10
CA GLU A 84 -3.75 13.32 -2.46
C GLU A 84 -2.74 12.51 -3.29
N PRO A 85 -3.15 11.94 -4.44
CA PRO A 85 -2.26 11.12 -5.26
C PRO A 85 -1.18 11.97 -5.93
N LEU A 86 -0.16 11.31 -6.49
CA LEU A 86 0.68 11.98 -7.50
C LEU A 86 -0.20 12.33 -8.71
N ALA A 87 0.07 13.48 -9.35
CA ALA A 87 -0.58 13.80 -10.61
C ALA A 87 -0.20 12.73 -11.66
N ALA A 88 -1.19 12.25 -12.42
CA ALA A 88 -1.04 11.05 -13.26
C ALA A 88 -0.08 11.26 -14.46
N ASP A 89 0.15 12.51 -14.84
CA ASP A 89 1.10 12.98 -15.84
C ASP A 89 2.48 13.33 -15.25
N ALA A 90 2.56 13.62 -13.95
CA ALA A 90 3.81 13.95 -13.26
C ALA A 90 4.70 12.72 -13.05
N LYS A 91 5.53 12.43 -14.06
CA LYS A 91 6.71 11.55 -13.92
C LYS A 91 7.78 12.27 -13.09
N LEU A 92 7.94 11.84 -11.84
CA LEU A 92 8.98 12.31 -10.92
C LEU A 92 10.23 11.44 -11.05
N SER A 93 11.42 12.02 -10.94
CA SER A 93 12.67 11.24 -10.93
C SER A 93 12.69 10.24 -9.76
N LEU A 94 13.32 9.10 -10.00
CA LEU A 94 13.25 7.88 -9.21
C LEU A 94 14.65 7.52 -8.69
N ILE A 95 14.78 7.22 -7.40
CA ILE A 95 16.08 6.92 -6.80
C ILE A 95 16.03 5.70 -5.88
N TYR A 96 17.00 4.79 -6.01
CA TYR A 96 17.17 3.68 -5.09
C TYR A 96 17.87 4.15 -3.81
N ALA A 97 17.28 3.83 -2.65
CA ALA A 97 17.72 4.33 -1.37
C ALA A 97 19.13 3.86 -0.95
N GLY A 98 19.62 2.76 -1.53
CA GLY A 98 21.01 2.32 -1.36
C GLY A 98 22.01 3.37 -1.86
N ASP A 99 21.74 3.96 -3.02
CA ASP A 99 22.58 5.00 -3.64
C ASP A 99 22.41 6.37 -2.95
N ALA A 100 21.40 6.49 -2.07
CA ALA A 100 21.11 7.64 -1.21
C ALA A 100 21.45 7.41 0.27
N GLY A 101 22.23 6.38 0.61
CA GLY A 101 22.84 6.17 1.92
C GLY A 101 22.35 4.96 2.72
N ASN A 102 21.13 4.47 2.47
CA ASN A 102 20.62 3.28 3.16
C ASN A 102 19.43 2.62 2.42
N ARG A 103 19.63 1.41 1.89
CA ARG A 103 18.61 0.68 1.12
C ARG A 103 17.29 0.42 1.87
N TYR A 104 17.34 0.35 3.21
CA TYR A 104 16.16 0.12 4.03
C TYR A 104 15.42 1.39 4.45
N CYS A 105 15.88 2.59 4.07
CA CYS A 105 15.24 3.87 4.44
C CYS A 105 15.02 4.00 5.95
N TYR A 106 16.10 3.91 6.74
CA TYR A 106 16.05 4.23 8.16
C TYR A 106 15.92 5.76 8.36
N SER A 107 15.25 6.17 9.44
CA SER A 107 15.09 7.59 9.74
C SER A 107 16.45 8.24 10.00
N GLY A 108 16.72 9.37 9.36
CA GLY A 108 18.01 10.07 9.46
C GLY A 108 19.17 9.45 8.67
N SER A 109 18.99 8.33 7.96
CA SER A 109 20.05 7.69 7.17
C SER A 109 19.98 7.98 5.66
N LEU A 110 19.00 8.76 5.21
CA LEU A 110 18.85 9.16 3.80
C LEU A 110 19.51 10.52 3.57
N ILE A 111 20.32 10.61 2.51
CA ILE A 111 20.95 11.86 2.08
C ILE A 111 19.86 12.74 1.44
N ALA A 112 19.35 13.71 2.20
CA ALA A 112 18.22 14.56 1.80
C ALA A 112 18.39 15.19 0.40
N SER A 113 19.57 15.75 0.10
CA SER A 113 19.89 16.35 -1.21
C SER A 113 19.87 15.38 -2.39
N LYS A 114 19.88 14.06 -2.16
CA LYS A 114 19.71 13.04 -3.20
C LYS A 114 18.24 12.64 -3.42
N VAL A 115 17.42 12.67 -2.35
CA VAL A 115 16.04 12.12 -2.34
C VAL A 115 14.93 13.16 -2.31
N ALA A 116 15.25 14.44 -2.04
CA ALA A 116 14.29 15.53 -2.12
C ALA A 116 13.61 15.58 -3.49
N GLU A 117 12.29 15.82 -3.48
CA GLU A 117 11.45 15.96 -4.68
C GLU A 117 11.33 14.68 -5.57
N LYS A 118 11.73 13.51 -5.04
CA LYS A 118 11.76 12.24 -5.81
C LYS A 118 10.86 11.15 -5.24
N ILE A 119 10.65 10.12 -6.07
CA ILE A 119 10.14 8.82 -5.65
C ILE A 119 11.34 7.99 -5.16
N VAL A 120 11.28 7.49 -3.92
CA VAL A 120 12.37 6.71 -3.31
C VAL A 120 12.01 5.23 -3.29
N VAL A 121 12.87 4.39 -3.84
CA VAL A 121 12.75 2.94 -3.80
C VAL A 121 13.52 2.39 -2.61
N CYS A 122 12.81 1.83 -1.64
CA CYS A 122 13.35 1.23 -0.43
C CYS A 122 13.17 -0.29 -0.47
N ASP A 123 14.15 -1.06 -0.02
CA ASP A 123 13.99 -2.48 0.24
C ASP A 123 13.16 -2.73 1.52
N ARG A 124 12.35 -3.78 1.51
CA ARG A 124 11.75 -4.42 2.70
C ARG A 124 12.84 -5.00 3.61
N GLY A 125 12.52 -5.17 4.89
CA GLY A 125 13.44 -5.66 5.91
C GLY A 125 14.11 -4.54 6.71
N GLY A 126 14.90 -4.92 7.72
CA GLY A 126 15.64 -4.01 8.61
C GLY A 126 14.79 -3.26 9.63
N ASN A 127 13.71 -2.59 9.20
CA ASN A 127 12.77 -1.86 10.05
C ASN A 127 11.31 -2.03 9.58
N ALA A 128 10.36 -1.62 10.43
CA ALA A 128 8.93 -1.68 10.13
C ALA A 128 8.59 -0.87 8.87
N ARG A 129 7.87 -1.50 7.94
CA ARG A 129 7.55 -0.99 6.59
C ARG A 129 6.99 0.45 6.61
N VAL A 130 5.99 0.72 7.43
CA VAL A 130 5.40 2.07 7.61
C VAL A 130 6.43 3.16 7.98
N LYS A 131 7.45 2.85 8.80
CA LYS A 131 8.47 3.81 9.23
C LYS A 131 9.35 4.29 8.06
N LYS A 132 9.48 3.49 6.99
CA LYS A 132 10.23 3.85 5.78
C LYS A 132 9.59 5.04 5.06
N GLY A 133 8.26 5.06 4.96
CA GLY A 133 7.53 6.20 4.37
C GLY A 133 7.69 7.49 5.17
N SER A 134 7.71 7.39 6.51
CA SER A 134 8.03 8.53 7.37
C SER A 134 9.47 9.02 7.21
N ALA A 135 10.45 8.11 7.07
CA ALA A 135 11.84 8.46 6.82
C ALA A 135 12.05 9.15 5.46
N VAL A 136 11.41 8.65 4.40
CA VAL A 136 11.40 9.29 3.07
C VAL A 136 10.78 10.69 3.14
N LYS A 137 9.63 10.85 3.79
CA LYS A 137 8.97 12.15 3.99
C LYS A 137 9.87 13.15 4.74
N LEU A 138 10.52 12.71 5.82
CA LEU A 138 11.43 13.54 6.61
C LEU A 138 12.70 13.95 5.84
N ALA A 139 13.10 13.18 4.84
CA ALA A 139 14.22 13.50 3.95
C ALA A 139 13.81 14.33 2.71
N GLY A 140 12.53 14.70 2.59
CA GLY A 140 12.01 15.51 1.48
C GLY A 140 11.52 14.72 0.26
N GLY A 141 11.51 13.39 0.31
CA GLY A 141 11.00 12.55 -0.78
C GLY A 141 9.47 12.61 -0.88
N LEU A 142 8.95 12.68 -2.10
CA LEU A 142 7.52 12.85 -2.39
C LEU A 142 6.74 11.54 -2.36
N ALA A 143 7.38 10.41 -2.67
CA ALA A 143 6.71 9.12 -2.70
C ALA A 143 7.66 7.95 -2.38
N LEU A 144 7.07 6.80 -2.03
CA LEU A 144 7.76 5.56 -1.67
C LEU A 144 7.36 4.41 -2.62
N VAL A 145 8.35 3.69 -3.14
CA VAL A 145 8.15 2.32 -3.62
C VAL A 145 8.85 1.37 -2.65
N LEU A 146 8.10 0.50 -1.99
CA LEU A 146 8.64 -0.54 -1.12
C LEU A 146 8.81 -1.84 -1.91
N ALA A 147 10.05 -2.14 -2.28
CA ALA A 147 10.41 -3.37 -2.98
C ALA A 147 10.64 -4.52 -1.98
N ASN A 148 10.05 -5.70 -2.22
CA ASN A 148 10.47 -6.91 -1.53
C ASN A 148 11.91 -7.30 -1.87
N THR A 149 12.56 -7.98 -0.93
CA THR A 149 13.81 -8.73 -1.12
C THR A 149 13.49 -10.22 -1.33
N GLU A 150 14.50 -11.02 -1.66
CA GLU A 150 14.42 -12.48 -1.74
C GLU A 150 13.78 -13.10 -0.47
N ASP A 151 14.11 -12.56 0.72
CA ASP A 151 13.55 -12.94 2.03
C ASP A 151 12.02 -12.78 2.16
N SER A 152 11.36 -12.18 1.17
CA SER A 152 9.91 -11.90 1.16
C SER A 152 9.24 -12.19 -0.19
N GLY A 153 10.00 -12.55 -1.23
CA GLY A 153 9.50 -12.92 -2.56
C GLY A 153 8.41 -12.00 -3.11
N GLU A 154 7.29 -12.57 -3.54
CA GLU A 154 6.14 -11.82 -4.07
C GLU A 154 5.05 -11.51 -3.02
N GLU A 155 5.33 -11.63 -1.71
CA GLU A 155 4.32 -11.35 -0.67
C GLU A 155 4.01 -9.84 -0.58
N LEU A 156 2.84 -9.45 -1.07
CA LEU A 156 2.32 -8.09 -1.04
C LEU A 156 1.44 -7.86 0.20
N ILE A 157 1.79 -6.84 1.01
CA ILE A 157 0.97 -6.38 2.14
C ILE A 157 0.73 -4.89 1.98
N ALA A 158 -0.54 -4.50 1.83
CA ALA A 158 -0.90 -3.10 1.68
C ALA A 158 -0.80 -2.36 3.03
N ASP A 159 0.22 -1.52 3.20
CA ASP A 159 0.35 -0.59 4.32
C ASP A 159 -0.20 0.80 3.95
N SER A 160 -0.56 1.59 4.97
CA SER A 160 -0.86 3.03 4.80
C SER A 160 0.36 3.88 5.17
N HIS A 161 0.59 4.96 4.44
CA HIS A 161 1.78 5.81 4.57
C HIS A 161 1.43 7.30 4.58
N LEU A 162 2.34 8.13 5.10
CA LEU A 162 2.17 9.59 5.22
C LEU A 162 2.51 10.38 3.93
N ILE A 163 2.81 9.66 2.85
CA ILE A 163 3.10 10.11 1.48
C ILE A 163 2.56 9.06 0.50
N PRO A 164 2.29 9.39 -0.78
CA PRO A 164 2.00 8.42 -1.83
C PRO A 164 3.00 7.25 -1.79
N ALA A 165 2.49 6.03 -1.67
CA ALA A 165 3.34 4.86 -1.51
C ALA A 165 2.71 3.61 -2.14
N THR A 166 3.53 2.72 -2.69
CA THR A 166 3.10 1.38 -3.12
C THR A 166 4.15 0.32 -2.76
N MET A 167 3.70 -0.90 -2.52
CA MET A 167 4.56 -2.06 -2.25
C MET A 167 4.53 -3.01 -3.45
N VAL A 168 5.70 -3.49 -3.88
CA VAL A 168 5.88 -4.38 -5.03
C VAL A 168 6.64 -5.65 -4.65
N GLY A 169 6.30 -6.77 -5.31
CA GLY A 169 7.00 -8.04 -5.16
C GLY A 169 8.44 -7.96 -5.67
N GLN A 170 9.29 -8.91 -5.28
CA GLN A 170 10.72 -8.94 -5.56
C GLN A 170 11.01 -8.84 -7.06
N ILE A 171 10.30 -9.60 -7.90
CA ILE A 171 10.41 -9.57 -9.37
C ILE A 171 10.14 -8.17 -9.94
N ASN A 172 9.16 -7.43 -9.40
CA ASN A 172 8.86 -6.06 -9.85
C ASN A 172 9.83 -5.04 -9.23
N GLY A 173 10.21 -5.21 -7.97
CA GLY A 173 11.22 -4.39 -7.30
C GLY A 173 12.59 -4.46 -7.99
N ASP A 174 12.99 -5.63 -8.47
CA ASP A 174 14.26 -5.82 -9.18
C ASP A 174 14.20 -5.24 -10.61
N LYS A 175 13.07 -5.31 -11.32
CA LYS A 175 12.87 -4.57 -12.59
C LYS A 175 13.00 -3.06 -12.40
N ILE A 176 12.51 -2.52 -11.28
CA ILE A 176 12.64 -1.10 -10.92
C ILE A 176 14.10 -0.75 -10.60
N LYS A 177 14.76 -1.54 -9.75
CA LYS A 177 16.19 -1.34 -9.41
C LYS A 177 17.11 -1.52 -10.63
N GLN A 178 16.73 -2.34 -11.60
CA GLN A 178 17.41 -2.46 -12.90
C GLN A 178 17.19 -1.22 -13.76
N TYR A 179 15.95 -0.73 -13.89
CA TYR A 179 15.62 0.48 -14.65
C TYR A 179 16.41 1.71 -14.16
N ILE A 180 16.49 1.91 -12.84
CA ILE A 180 17.27 2.99 -12.21
C ILE A 180 18.76 2.94 -12.59
N LYS A 181 19.29 1.75 -12.87
CA LYS A 181 20.69 1.54 -13.27
C LYS A 181 20.92 1.59 -14.79
N SER A 182 19.86 1.61 -15.60
CA SER A 182 19.92 1.50 -17.06
C SER A 182 19.30 2.70 -17.79
N SER A 183 19.11 3.81 -17.09
CA SER A 183 18.48 5.04 -17.61
C SER A 183 19.15 6.25 -16.97
N ASP A 184 19.48 7.26 -17.77
CA ASP A 184 20.23 8.44 -17.31
C ASP A 184 19.38 9.40 -16.47
N ASP A 185 18.07 9.46 -16.74
CA ASP A 185 17.04 10.09 -15.89
C ASP A 185 15.89 9.10 -15.67
N PRO A 186 16.01 8.18 -14.70
CA PRO A 186 14.95 7.23 -14.38
C PRO A 186 13.81 7.98 -13.68
N ALA A 187 12.60 7.91 -14.24
CA ALA A 187 11.42 8.56 -13.69
C ALA A 187 10.24 7.59 -13.55
N ALA A 188 9.26 7.92 -12.70
CA ALA A 188 8.04 7.15 -12.54
C ALA A 188 6.87 7.99 -11.98
N THR A 189 5.67 7.43 -11.99
CA THR A 189 4.54 7.86 -11.16
C THR A 189 3.85 6.64 -10.52
N ILE A 190 2.98 6.87 -9.53
CA ILE A 190 2.21 5.84 -8.83
C ILE A 190 0.72 6.09 -9.07
N LEU A 191 0.08 5.21 -9.82
CA LEU A 191 -1.35 5.28 -10.11
C LEU A 191 -2.14 4.40 -9.12
N PHE A 192 -2.91 5.03 -8.25
CA PHE A 192 -3.83 4.34 -7.33
C PHE A 192 -5.14 4.02 -8.05
N ARG A 193 -5.52 2.74 -8.14
CA ARG A 193 -6.71 2.34 -8.91
C ARG A 193 -8.04 2.62 -8.19
N GLY A 194 -8.02 2.65 -6.86
CA GLY A 194 -9.18 2.99 -6.03
C GLY A 194 -10.40 2.07 -6.21
N THR A 195 -11.53 2.46 -5.64
CA THR A 195 -12.76 1.66 -5.68
C THR A 195 -13.51 1.84 -6.99
N VAL A 196 -13.33 0.92 -7.93
CA VAL A 196 -14.12 0.85 -9.17
C VAL A 196 -15.54 0.33 -8.85
N ILE A 197 -16.49 1.25 -8.66
CA ILE A 197 -17.92 0.93 -8.48
C ILE A 197 -18.56 0.78 -9.86
N GLY A 198 -18.52 -0.42 -10.42
CA GLY A 198 -19.28 -0.77 -11.63
C GLY A 198 -20.77 -0.96 -11.33
N SER A 199 -21.65 -0.46 -12.19
CA SER A 199 -23.09 -0.65 -12.08
C SER A 199 -23.48 -2.11 -12.39
N SER A 200 -23.66 -2.91 -11.34
CA SER A 200 -24.13 -4.30 -11.39
C SER A 200 -23.26 -5.29 -12.20
N LEU A 201 -22.26 -5.87 -11.53
CA LEU A 201 -22.01 -7.30 -11.66
C LEU A 201 -22.31 -7.97 -10.31
N ALA A 202 -23.26 -8.90 -10.29
CA ALA A 202 -23.58 -9.66 -9.09
C ALA A 202 -22.39 -10.54 -8.70
N ALA A 203 -22.13 -10.68 -7.40
CA ALA A 203 -21.08 -11.57 -6.91
C ALA A 203 -21.27 -13.00 -7.47
N PRO A 204 -20.21 -13.69 -7.93
CA PRO A 204 -20.32 -15.05 -8.44
C PRO A 204 -20.93 -15.96 -7.36
N LYS A 205 -22.14 -16.46 -7.59
CA LYS A 205 -22.74 -17.48 -6.72
C LYS A 205 -21.88 -18.73 -6.84
N GLY A 206 -21.17 -19.08 -5.77
CA GLY A 206 -20.50 -20.36 -5.65
C GLY A 206 -21.52 -21.48 -5.91
N LYS A 207 -21.23 -22.35 -6.87
CA LYS A 207 -21.97 -23.60 -6.99
C LYS A 207 -21.47 -24.51 -5.87
N ASN A 208 -22.36 -24.93 -4.99
CA ASN A 208 -22.10 -26.15 -4.24
C ASN A 208 -21.83 -27.27 -5.25
N GLN A 209 -20.79 -28.05 -5.01
CA GLN A 209 -20.70 -29.40 -5.53
C GLN A 209 -21.09 -30.31 -4.37
N ASP A 210 -22.16 -31.08 -4.58
CA ASP A 210 -22.65 -32.03 -3.59
C ASP A 210 -21.68 -33.22 -3.46
N PHE A 211 -21.60 -33.79 -2.26
CA PHE A 211 -20.89 -35.03 -1.92
C PHE A 211 -21.91 -36.08 -1.48
#